data_AF-A0A3B8JAN0-F1
#
_entry.id   AF-A0A3B8JAN0-F1
#
_cell.length_a   1.000
_cell.length_b   1.000
_cell.length_c   1.000
_cell.angle_alpha   90.00
_cell.angle_beta   90.00
_cell.angle_gamma   90.00
#
_symmetry.space_group_name_H-M   'P 1'
#
loop_
_entity.id
_entity.type
_entity.pdbx_description
1 polymer ?
#
loop_
_entity_poly.entity_id
_entity_poly.type
_entity_poly.pdbx_seq_one_letter_code
_entity_poly.pdbx_strand_id
1 'polypeptide(L)'
;AKVQGTAPEPYQVSLSIDPFTEEDWNYVVETMAQEAIYSAQLLAGELPQNIEQVFTANGLSLFPFTLPDIHSRCSCPDPQNPCKHIGAVYYQLGDRFSEDPFVLFQLRGRTKAQILDDLRRLRSTGNTPVESHQESKTSEVVTPQPPQRTTPLNIEQFWQYNEPLDSSLVVIAPPPDNRTVLDVLGTIPLAAADNRVMQYLEGIYRTVSQQAVMSALSRDN
;
A
#
# COMPACT_ATOMS: atom_id res chain seq x y z
N ALA A 1 10.51 14.50 23.88
CA ALA A 1 11.32 15.52 23.18
C ALA A 1 11.92 16.51 24.18
N LYS A 2 13.04 17.16 23.82
CA LYS A 2 13.62 18.28 24.57
C LYS A 2 13.44 19.55 23.73
N VAL A 3 12.84 20.59 24.30
CA VAL A 3 12.50 21.84 23.57
C VAL A 3 13.20 23.02 24.24
N GLN A 4 14.04 23.72 23.48
CA GLN A 4 14.72 24.91 23.98
C GLN A 4 13.71 26.05 24.15
N GLY A 5 13.76 26.71 25.30
CA GLY A 5 12.96 27.91 25.58
C GLY A 5 13.82 28.99 26.21
N THR A 6 13.25 29.75 27.13
CA THR A 6 13.94 30.85 27.83
C THR A 6 14.82 30.38 28.98
N ALA A 7 14.61 29.17 29.49
CA ALA A 7 15.46 28.59 30.52
C ALA A 7 16.82 28.12 29.93
N PRO A 8 17.90 28.09 30.75
CA PRO A 8 19.20 27.57 30.31
C PRO A 8 19.13 26.09 29.89
N GLU A 9 18.34 25.30 30.61
CA GLU A 9 18.10 23.88 30.30
C GLU A 9 16.84 23.71 29.46
N PRO A 10 16.85 22.84 28.42
CA PRO A 10 15.66 22.55 27.60
C PRO A 10 14.51 21.95 28.42
N TYR A 11 13.28 22.33 28.08
CA TYR A 11 12.08 21.73 28.68
C TYR A 11 11.84 20.32 28.15
N GLN A 12 11.37 19.44 29.03
CA GLN A 12 10.97 18.09 28.65
C GLN A 12 9.50 18.10 28.23
N VAL A 13 9.24 17.60 27.02
CA VAL A 13 7.89 17.46 26.46
C VAL A 13 7.63 16.00 26.15
N SER A 14 6.51 15.46 26.62
CA SER A 14 6.03 14.12 26.29
C SER A 14 4.65 14.19 25.67
N LEU A 15 4.45 13.40 24.62
CA LEU A 15 3.17 13.20 23.94
C LEU A 15 2.88 11.71 23.91
N SER A 16 1.64 11.33 24.17
CA SER A 16 1.17 9.95 24.05
C SER A 16 -0.29 9.94 23.60
N ILE A 17 -0.66 8.88 22.90
CA ILE A 17 -2.05 8.56 22.56
C ILE A 17 -2.33 7.20 23.21
N ASP A 18 -3.58 6.95 23.58
CA ASP A 18 -3.94 5.66 24.16
C ASP A 18 -3.67 4.53 23.15
N PRO A 19 -2.82 3.54 23.51
CA PRO A 19 -2.52 2.42 22.64
C PRO A 19 -3.72 1.49 22.56
N PHE A 20 -3.82 0.76 21.45
CA PHE A 20 -4.81 -0.32 21.34
C PHE A 20 -4.31 -1.57 22.07
N THR A 21 -5.25 -2.39 22.53
CA THR A 21 -4.93 -3.69 23.12
C THR A 21 -4.41 -4.67 22.06
N GLU A 22 -3.83 -5.80 22.49
CA GLU A 22 -3.41 -6.83 21.51
C GLU A 22 -4.63 -7.40 20.78
N GLU A 23 -5.74 -7.57 21.49
CA GLU A 23 -7.02 -8.03 20.93
C GLU A 23 -7.53 -7.08 19.85
N ASP A 24 -7.55 -5.77 20.11
CA ASP A 24 -7.93 -4.74 19.14
C ASP A 24 -7.09 -4.83 17.86
N TRP A 25 -5.76 -4.95 18.02
CA TRP A 25 -4.85 -5.09 16.90
C TRP A 25 -5.09 -6.37 16.10
N ASN A 26 -5.41 -7.48 16.75
CA ASN A 26 -5.72 -8.73 16.07
C ASN A 26 -6.97 -8.58 15.17
N TYR A 27 -8.05 -7.98 15.67
CA TYR A 27 -9.27 -7.74 14.87
C TYR A 27 -9.01 -6.79 13.69
N VAL A 28 -8.23 -5.74 13.92
CA VAL A 28 -7.83 -4.78 12.88
C VAL A 28 -7.01 -5.46 11.78
N VAL A 29 -6.03 -6.28 12.16
CA VAL A 29 -5.19 -7.01 11.20
C VAL A 29 -6.00 -8.07 10.43
N GLU A 30 -6.94 -8.75 11.09
CA GLU A 30 -7.86 -9.67 10.44
C GLU A 30 -8.73 -8.97 9.39
N THR A 31 -9.27 -7.79 9.73
CA THR A 31 -10.04 -6.97 8.79
C THR A 31 -9.17 -6.48 7.63
N MET A 32 -7.95 -6.00 7.90
CA MET A 32 -7.00 -5.61 6.85
C MET A 32 -6.63 -6.80 5.93
N ALA A 33 -6.59 -8.02 6.46
CA ALA A 33 -6.23 -9.20 5.69
C ALA A 33 -7.26 -9.56 4.61
N GLN A 34 -8.52 -9.12 4.78
CA GLN A 34 -9.62 -9.37 3.83
C GLN A 34 -9.39 -8.72 2.46
N GLU A 35 -8.63 -7.63 2.39
CA GLU A 35 -8.31 -6.95 1.14
C GLU A 35 -6.80 -6.94 0.87
N ALA A 36 -6.40 -7.42 -0.31
CA ALA A 36 -5.00 -7.46 -0.72
C ALA A 36 -4.33 -6.08 -0.76
N ILE A 37 -5.12 -5.04 -1.06
CA ILE A 37 -4.66 -3.66 -1.29
C ILE A 37 -3.93 -3.07 -0.08
N TYR A 38 -4.45 -3.30 1.14
CA TYR A 38 -3.85 -2.76 2.36
C TYR A 38 -2.42 -3.28 2.54
N SER A 39 -2.21 -4.58 2.45
CA SER A 39 -0.86 -5.14 2.60
C SER A 39 0.09 -4.72 1.48
N ALA A 40 -0.41 -4.59 0.24
CA ALA A 40 0.40 -4.13 -0.88
C ALA A 40 0.92 -2.70 -0.65
N GLN A 41 0.03 -1.78 -0.24
CA GLN A 41 0.38 -0.39 0.07
C GLN A 41 1.30 -0.29 1.29
N LEU A 42 1.01 -1.05 2.36
CA LEU A 42 1.90 -1.12 3.53
C LEU A 42 3.30 -1.60 3.14
N LEU A 43 3.42 -2.63 2.28
CA LEU A 43 4.71 -3.09 1.75
C LEU A 43 5.42 -2.01 0.94
N ALA A 44 4.69 -1.26 0.11
CA ALA A 44 5.20 -0.11 -0.64
C ALA A 44 5.64 1.06 0.26
N GLY A 45 5.29 1.03 1.56
CA GLY A 45 5.61 2.13 2.47
C GLY A 45 4.59 3.26 2.43
N GLU A 46 3.44 3.02 1.85
CA GLU A 46 2.33 3.96 1.79
C GLU A 46 1.28 3.62 2.84
N LEU A 47 0.68 4.65 3.44
CA LEU A 47 -0.49 4.48 4.30
C LEU A 47 -1.75 4.52 3.42
N PRO A 48 -2.57 3.45 3.39
CA PRO A 48 -3.79 3.40 2.58
C PRO A 48 -4.73 4.57 2.88
N GLN A 49 -5.28 5.25 1.87
CA GLN A 49 -6.18 6.39 2.08
C GLN A 49 -7.47 6.00 2.84
N ASN A 50 -7.93 4.77 2.65
CA ASN A 50 -9.09 4.19 3.31
C ASN A 50 -8.74 3.40 4.58
N ILE A 51 -7.51 3.51 5.10
CA ILE A 51 -7.07 2.72 6.27
C ILE A 51 -7.98 2.94 7.49
N GLU A 52 -8.48 4.16 7.68
CA GLU A 52 -9.36 4.50 8.80
C GLU A 52 -10.66 3.67 8.79
N GLN A 53 -11.14 3.28 7.61
CA GLN A 53 -12.34 2.44 7.50
C GLN A 53 -12.13 1.09 8.19
N VAL A 54 -10.92 0.53 8.13
CA VAL A 54 -10.58 -0.72 8.80
C VAL A 54 -10.64 -0.57 10.33
N PHE A 55 -10.16 0.55 10.87
CA PHE A 55 -10.25 0.81 12.31
C PHE A 55 -11.68 1.06 12.75
N THR A 56 -12.44 1.88 12.03
CA THR A 56 -13.84 2.19 12.35
C THR A 56 -14.76 0.98 12.26
N ALA A 57 -14.52 0.05 11.34
CA ALA A 57 -15.24 -1.23 11.27
C ALA A 57 -15.07 -2.08 12.54
N ASN A 58 -13.96 -1.89 13.26
CA ASN A 58 -13.66 -2.55 14.54
C ASN A 58 -14.03 -1.68 15.76
N GLY A 59 -14.76 -0.58 15.56
CA GLY A 59 -15.13 0.35 16.64
C GLY A 59 -13.98 1.19 17.18
N LEU A 60 -12.86 1.25 16.45
CA LEU A 60 -11.66 1.99 16.80
C LEU A 60 -11.50 3.20 15.88
N SER A 61 -10.57 4.09 16.22
CA SER A 61 -10.17 5.17 15.32
C SER A 61 -8.67 5.33 15.38
N LEU A 62 -7.99 5.25 14.23
CA LEU A 62 -6.55 5.35 14.18
C LEU A 62 -6.11 6.77 14.58
N PHE A 63 -6.80 7.77 14.03
CA PHE A 63 -6.53 9.18 14.26
C PHE A 63 -7.28 9.70 15.49
N PRO A 64 -6.67 10.54 16.33
CA PRO A 64 -7.40 11.23 17.40
C PRO A 64 -8.46 12.16 16.79
N PHE A 65 -9.68 12.18 17.35
CA PHE A 65 -10.76 13.06 16.89
C PHE A 65 -10.64 14.46 17.44
N THR A 66 -10.12 14.57 18.66
CA THR A 66 -10.09 15.81 19.44
C THR A 66 -8.74 15.99 20.12
N LEU A 67 -8.36 17.24 20.41
CA LEU A 67 -7.12 17.55 21.14
C LEU A 67 -6.99 16.81 22.50
N PRO A 68 -8.08 16.61 23.28
CA PRO A 68 -8.03 15.80 24.50
C PRO A 68 -7.60 14.34 24.32
N ASP A 69 -7.73 13.76 23.13
CA ASP A 69 -7.30 12.38 22.85
C ASP A 69 -5.76 12.24 22.81
N ILE A 70 -5.05 13.37 22.82
CA ILE A 70 -3.59 13.44 22.83
C ILE A 70 -3.11 13.91 24.20
N HIS A 71 -2.60 12.96 24.99
CA HIS A 71 -2.02 13.23 26.30
C HIS A 71 -0.69 13.95 26.12
N SER A 72 -0.63 15.21 26.58
CA SER A 72 0.54 16.06 26.45
C SER A 72 0.98 16.64 27.80
N ARG A 73 2.29 16.61 28.05
CA ARG A 73 2.89 17.15 29.27
C ARG A 73 4.18 17.88 28.92
N CYS A 74 4.37 19.05 29.55
CA CYS A 74 5.58 19.85 29.44
C CYS A 74 6.09 20.22 30.83
N SER A 75 7.41 20.23 31.03
CA SER A 75 8.04 20.65 32.28
C SER A 75 8.16 22.18 32.44
N CYS A 76 7.43 22.96 31.64
CA CYS A 76 7.51 24.43 31.67
C CYS A 76 6.57 25.00 32.75
N PRO A 77 6.84 26.21 33.26
CA PRO A 77 6.00 26.84 34.28
C PRO A 77 4.67 27.41 33.73
N ASP A 78 4.40 27.29 32.43
CA ASP A 78 3.16 27.75 31.81
C ASP A 78 1.99 26.81 32.17
N PRO A 79 0.89 27.33 32.76
CA PRO A 79 -0.27 26.52 33.11
C PRO A 79 -1.12 26.10 31.90
N GLN A 80 -0.93 26.70 30.73
CA GLN A 80 -1.72 26.39 29.54
C GLN A 80 -1.34 25.04 28.93
N ASN A 81 -2.34 24.26 28.53
CA ASN A 81 -2.14 23.01 27.79
C ASN A 81 -3.04 22.99 26.53
N PRO A 82 -2.49 22.95 25.31
CA PRO A 82 -1.05 22.91 24.96
C PRO A 82 -0.35 24.27 25.13
N CYS A 83 0.83 24.27 25.75
CA CYS A 83 1.72 25.43 25.79
C CYS A 83 2.50 25.58 24.46
N LYS A 84 3.22 26.69 24.28
CA LYS A 84 4.04 26.92 23.07
C LYS A 84 5.06 25.81 22.76
N HIS A 85 5.60 25.15 23.79
CA HIS A 85 6.56 24.06 23.60
C HIS A 85 5.88 22.77 23.12
N ILE A 86 4.66 22.48 23.63
CA ILE A 86 3.84 21.37 23.13
C ILE A 86 3.44 21.64 21.67
N GLY A 87 3.01 22.87 21.38
CA GLY A 87 2.71 23.30 20.02
C GLY A 87 3.89 23.10 19.05
N ALA A 88 5.11 23.46 19.47
CA ALA A 88 6.32 23.21 18.67
C ALA A 88 6.54 21.72 18.37
N VAL A 89 6.30 20.84 19.34
CA VAL A 89 6.39 19.39 19.12
C VAL A 89 5.27 18.89 18.21
N TYR A 90 4.05 19.42 18.29
CA TYR A 90 2.97 19.08 17.35
C TYR A 90 3.33 19.42 15.91
N TYR A 91 3.91 20.60 15.67
CA TYR A 91 4.41 20.96 14.33
C TYR A 91 5.46 19.96 13.83
N GLN A 92 6.47 19.68 14.65
CA GLN A 92 7.52 18.72 14.28
C GLN A 92 6.97 17.30 14.05
N LEU A 93 5.95 16.90 14.83
CA LEU A 93 5.29 15.61 14.68
C LEU A 93 4.50 15.53 13.37
N GLY A 94 3.84 16.63 12.96
CA GLY A 94 3.17 16.74 11.66
C GLY A 94 4.12 16.55 10.48
N ASP A 95 5.28 17.20 10.51
CA ASP A 95 6.33 16.99 9.50
C ASP A 95 6.78 15.53 9.48
N ARG A 96 6.96 14.93 10.68
CA ARG A 96 7.39 13.53 10.79
C ARG A 96 6.35 12.53 10.27
N PHE A 97 5.06 12.83 10.37
CA PHE A 97 4.01 12.00 9.75
C PHE A 97 4.00 12.10 8.23
N SER A 98 4.40 13.26 7.68
CA SER A 98 4.52 13.44 6.24
C SER A 98 5.68 12.64 5.66
N GLU A 99 6.76 12.46 6.43
CA GLU A 99 7.91 11.63 6.06
C GLU A 99 7.67 10.13 6.26
N ASP A 100 6.97 9.75 7.33
CA ASP A 100 6.75 8.36 7.74
C ASP A 100 5.40 8.24 8.48
N PRO A 101 4.35 7.84 7.76
CA PRO A 101 3.01 7.77 8.33
C PRO A 101 2.87 6.64 9.36
N PHE A 102 3.81 5.70 9.44
CA PHE A 102 3.75 4.55 10.35
C PHE A 102 4.12 4.89 11.79
N VAL A 103 4.59 6.12 12.05
CA VAL A 103 4.74 6.63 13.42
C VAL A 103 3.40 6.57 14.16
N LEU A 104 2.27 6.75 13.47
CA LEU A 104 0.95 6.71 14.11
C LEU A 104 0.62 5.30 14.63
N PHE A 105 0.97 4.25 13.88
CA PHE A 105 0.82 2.88 14.38
C PHE A 105 1.68 2.64 15.62
N GLN A 106 2.91 3.18 15.63
CA GLN A 106 3.81 3.03 16.78
C GLN A 106 3.25 3.72 18.02
N LEU A 107 2.65 4.92 17.86
CA LEU A 107 1.94 5.61 18.93
C LEU A 107 0.72 4.80 19.42
N ARG A 108 0.09 4.02 18.55
CA ARG A 108 -0.99 3.08 18.89
C ARG A 108 -0.51 1.70 19.36
N GLY A 109 0.80 1.51 19.55
CA GLY A 109 1.38 0.31 20.16
C GLY A 109 1.84 -0.79 19.19
N ARG A 110 1.81 -0.57 17.86
CA ARG A 110 2.34 -1.54 16.88
C ARG A 110 3.26 -0.91 15.85
N THR A 111 4.29 -1.66 15.48
CA THR A 111 5.17 -1.28 14.37
C THR A 111 4.61 -1.79 13.03
N LYS A 112 5.00 -1.13 11.93
CA LYS A 112 4.73 -1.59 10.57
C LYS A 112 5.16 -3.05 10.35
N ALA A 113 6.34 -3.42 10.85
CA ALA A 113 6.88 -4.77 10.68
C ALA A 113 5.99 -5.83 11.35
N GLN A 114 5.54 -5.56 12.58
CA GLN A 114 4.60 -6.44 13.29
C GLN A 114 3.30 -6.61 12.50
N ILE A 115 2.69 -5.51 12.04
CA ILE A 115 1.46 -5.57 11.24
C ILE A 115 1.65 -6.40 9.96
N LEU A 116 2.76 -6.19 9.24
CA LEU A 116 3.08 -6.95 8.02
C LEU A 116 3.31 -8.44 8.29
N ASP A 117 3.97 -8.78 9.39
CA ASP A 117 4.19 -10.18 9.77
C ASP A 117 2.88 -10.87 10.15
N ASP A 118 2.01 -10.19 10.89
CA ASP A 118 0.69 -10.71 11.26
C ASP A 118 -0.20 -10.90 10.02
N LEU A 119 -0.18 -9.96 9.07
CA LEU A 119 -0.85 -10.09 7.76
C LEU A 119 -0.33 -11.26 6.93
N ARG A 120 0.99 -11.49 6.90
CA ARG A 120 1.59 -12.65 6.22
C ARG A 120 1.13 -13.96 6.85
N ARG A 121 1.10 -14.04 8.19
CA ARG A 121 0.64 -15.22 8.92
C ARG A 121 -0.79 -15.56 8.55
N LEU A 122 -1.71 -14.59 8.61
CA LEU A 122 -3.12 -14.81 8.27
C LEU A 122 -3.32 -15.29 6.83
N ARG A 123 -2.56 -14.77 5.87
CA ARG A 123 -2.64 -15.24 4.48
C ARG A 123 -2.05 -16.62 4.26
N SER A 124 -0.97 -16.95 4.97
CA SER A 124 -0.37 -18.28 4.90
C SER A 124 -1.29 -19.37 5.47
N THR A 125 -2.09 -19.03 6.49
CA THR A 125 -3.10 -19.92 7.08
C THR A 125 -4.41 -19.92 6.30
N GLY A 126 -4.70 -18.83 5.58
CA GLY A 126 -5.90 -18.64 4.76
C GLY A 126 -5.79 -19.18 3.33
N ASN A 127 -4.76 -19.96 2.99
CA ASN A 127 -4.71 -20.70 1.73
C ASN A 127 -5.66 -21.91 1.75
N THR A 128 -6.91 -21.67 2.14
CA THR A 128 -8.07 -22.45 1.72
C THR A 128 -8.32 -22.03 0.27
N PRO A 129 -8.45 -22.97 -0.68
CA PRO A 129 -8.75 -22.60 -2.06
C PRO A 129 -10.02 -21.76 -2.04
N VAL A 130 -9.93 -20.53 -2.57
CA VAL A 130 -11.11 -19.75 -2.90
C VAL A 130 -11.92 -20.61 -3.86
N GLU A 131 -13.08 -21.09 -3.43
CA GLU A 131 -14.06 -21.72 -4.29
C GLU A 131 -14.50 -20.67 -5.32
N SER A 132 -13.77 -20.62 -6.42
CA SER A 132 -14.25 -20.07 -7.67
C SER A 132 -15.48 -20.88 -8.06
N HIS A 133 -16.65 -20.24 -8.02
CA HIS A 133 -17.80 -20.69 -8.78
C HIS A 133 -17.34 -20.96 -10.22
N GLN A 134 -17.24 -22.24 -10.59
CA GLN A 134 -17.19 -22.66 -11.97
C GLN A 134 -18.16 -23.80 -12.18
N GLU A 135 -19.14 -23.50 -13.02
CA GLU A 135 -19.90 -24.44 -13.81
C GLU A 135 -19.03 -25.60 -14.28
N SER A 136 -19.58 -26.78 -14.01
CA SER A 136 -19.30 -28.07 -14.61
C SER A 136 -18.67 -27.98 -16.00
N LYS A 137 -17.39 -28.39 -16.09
CA LYS A 137 -16.87 -29.16 -17.23
C LYS A 137 -15.65 -29.97 -16.77
N THR A 138 -15.86 -31.28 -16.75
CA THR A 138 -14.90 -32.35 -16.48
C THR A 138 -13.55 -32.08 -17.14
N SER A 139 -12.50 -31.94 -16.34
CA SER A 139 -11.11 -32.12 -16.77
C SER A 139 -10.44 -33.07 -15.80
N GLU A 140 -9.82 -34.10 -16.38
CA GLU A 140 -9.16 -35.19 -15.67
C GLU A 140 -8.11 -34.67 -14.68
N VAL A 141 -8.14 -35.26 -13.49
CA VAL A 141 -7.25 -35.01 -12.37
C VAL A 141 -5.81 -35.38 -12.77
N VAL A 142 -4.99 -34.39 -13.12
CA VAL A 142 -3.53 -34.56 -13.08
C VAL A 142 -3.11 -34.49 -11.62
N THR A 143 -2.65 -35.63 -11.10
CA THR A 143 -2.12 -35.75 -9.74
C THR A 143 -0.86 -34.88 -9.60
N PRO A 144 -0.72 -34.03 -8.57
CA PRO A 144 0.48 -33.22 -8.39
C PRO A 144 1.67 -34.12 -8.07
N GLN A 145 2.57 -34.25 -9.04
CA GLN A 145 3.84 -34.96 -8.89
C GLN A 145 4.79 -34.11 -8.02
N PRO A 146 5.56 -34.71 -7.08
CA PRO A 146 6.48 -33.97 -6.22
C PRO A 146 7.48 -33.14 -7.04
N PRO A 147 7.96 -32.00 -6.50
CA PRO A 147 8.77 -31.03 -7.24
C PRO A 147 10.00 -31.73 -7.82
N GLN A 148 10.01 -31.88 -9.14
CA GLN A 148 11.15 -32.43 -9.84
C GLN A 148 12.32 -31.48 -9.65
N ARG A 149 13.48 -32.09 -9.39
CA ARG A 149 14.76 -31.45 -9.08
C ARG A 149 15.01 -30.28 -10.04
N THR A 150 15.39 -29.15 -9.47
CA THR A 150 15.84 -27.95 -10.19
C THR A 150 16.91 -28.32 -11.21
N THR A 151 16.52 -28.39 -12.48
CA THR A 151 17.46 -28.31 -13.59
C THR A 151 18.20 -26.96 -13.45
N PRO A 152 19.53 -26.93 -13.65
CA PRO A 152 20.24 -25.66 -13.65
C PRO A 152 19.66 -24.78 -14.76
N LEU A 153 19.17 -23.61 -14.36
CA LEU A 153 18.63 -22.60 -15.25
C LEU A 153 19.71 -22.17 -16.24
N ASN A 154 19.53 -22.49 -17.52
CA ASN A 154 20.38 -21.97 -18.58
C ASN A 154 19.90 -20.58 -18.97
N ILE A 155 20.66 -19.55 -18.60
CA ILE A 155 20.32 -18.13 -18.87
C ILE A 155 20.24 -17.86 -20.38
N GLU A 156 21.07 -18.54 -21.19
CA GLU A 156 21.12 -18.34 -22.65
C GLU A 156 19.85 -18.86 -23.34
N GLN A 157 19.21 -19.86 -22.74
CA GLN A 157 17.98 -20.48 -23.24
C GLN A 157 16.75 -20.05 -22.43
N PHE A 158 16.89 -19.14 -21.47
CA PHE A 158 15.83 -18.77 -20.53
C PHE A 158 14.59 -18.20 -21.23
N TRP A 159 14.79 -17.41 -22.28
CA TRP A 159 13.71 -16.79 -23.06
C TRP A 159 13.21 -17.67 -24.22
N GLN A 160 13.68 -18.92 -24.32
CA GLN A 160 13.24 -19.87 -25.34
C GLN A 160 12.08 -20.70 -24.78
N TYR A 161 10.90 -20.46 -25.30
CA TYR A 161 9.71 -21.22 -24.96
C TYR A 161 9.69 -22.51 -25.79
N ASN A 162 9.74 -23.66 -25.13
CA ASN A 162 9.62 -24.98 -25.78
C ASN A 162 8.17 -25.38 -26.05
N GLU A 163 7.22 -24.64 -25.49
CA GLU A 163 5.78 -24.83 -25.66
C GLU A 163 5.14 -23.45 -25.86
N PRO A 164 4.13 -23.31 -26.73
CA PRO A 164 3.38 -22.07 -26.81
C PRO A 164 2.80 -21.70 -25.44
N LEU A 165 2.82 -20.41 -25.10
CA LEU A 165 2.13 -19.92 -23.92
C LEU A 165 0.65 -20.26 -24.01
N ASP A 166 0.07 -20.69 -22.89
CA ASP A 166 -1.37 -20.90 -22.80
C ASP A 166 -2.08 -19.61 -23.19
N SER A 167 -2.92 -19.69 -24.23
CA SER A 167 -3.67 -18.56 -24.77
C SER A 167 -4.60 -17.92 -23.73
N SER A 168 -5.00 -18.65 -22.68
CA SER A 168 -5.79 -18.10 -21.58
C SER A 168 -5.02 -17.13 -20.68
N LEU A 169 -3.67 -17.18 -20.70
CA LEU A 169 -2.82 -16.28 -19.92
C LEU A 169 -2.63 -14.92 -20.58
N VAL A 170 -3.00 -14.78 -21.85
CA VAL A 170 -2.81 -13.54 -22.62
C VAL A 170 -4.17 -12.90 -22.88
N VAL A 171 -4.63 -12.08 -21.93
CA VAL A 171 -5.83 -11.25 -22.12
C VAL A 171 -5.42 -9.87 -22.61
N ILE A 172 -5.50 -9.64 -23.92
CA ILE A 172 -5.35 -8.30 -24.50
C ILE A 172 -6.73 -7.64 -24.47
N ALA A 173 -7.04 -6.97 -23.36
CA ALA A 173 -8.24 -6.16 -23.22
C ALA A 173 -7.88 -4.66 -23.24
N PRO A 174 -8.65 -3.82 -23.94
CA PRO A 174 -8.48 -2.37 -23.82
C PRO A 174 -8.81 -1.94 -22.38
N PRO A 175 -8.08 -0.97 -21.81
CA PRO A 175 -8.39 -0.45 -20.50
C PRO A 175 -9.80 0.17 -20.51
N PRO A 176 -10.64 -0.10 -19.49
CA PRO A 176 -12.04 0.34 -19.46
C PRO A 176 -12.18 1.87 -19.44
N ASP A 177 -11.18 2.57 -18.92
CA ASP A 177 -11.21 4.03 -18.72
C ASP A 177 -10.52 4.82 -19.85
N ASN A 178 -10.19 4.18 -20.98
CA ASN A 178 -9.48 4.81 -22.11
C ASN A 178 -8.13 5.47 -21.73
N ARG A 179 -7.58 5.09 -20.56
CA ARG A 179 -6.28 5.55 -20.07
C ARG A 179 -5.16 5.01 -20.95
N THR A 180 -4.19 5.86 -21.22
CA THR A 180 -2.99 5.53 -21.97
C THR A 180 -1.86 5.13 -21.03
N VAL A 181 -0.79 4.52 -21.57
CA VAL A 181 0.43 4.22 -20.81
C VAL A 181 1.05 5.49 -20.19
N LEU A 182 0.82 6.65 -20.80
CA LEU A 182 1.30 7.93 -20.26
C LEU A 182 0.62 8.31 -18.95
N ASP A 183 -0.66 7.95 -18.74
CA ASP A 183 -1.38 8.19 -17.49
C ASP A 183 -0.82 7.35 -16.33
N VAL A 184 -0.23 6.18 -16.64
CA VAL A 184 0.43 5.30 -15.66
C VAL A 184 1.84 5.80 -15.34
N LEU A 185 2.58 6.28 -16.34
CA LEU A 185 3.96 6.75 -16.18
C LEU A 185 4.06 8.16 -15.59
N GLY A 186 2.98 8.94 -15.62
CA GLY A 186 2.95 10.30 -15.11
C GLY A 186 3.63 11.32 -16.05
N THR A 187 3.88 12.52 -15.54
CA THR A 187 4.47 13.61 -16.33
C THR A 187 5.98 13.42 -16.55
N ILE A 188 6.43 13.64 -17.78
CA ILE A 188 7.85 13.55 -18.15
C ILE A 188 8.51 14.91 -17.82
N PRO A 189 9.64 14.97 -17.08
CA PRO A 189 10.24 16.23 -16.67
C PRO A 189 11.02 16.91 -17.82
N LEU A 190 10.32 17.49 -18.80
CA LEU A 190 10.90 18.24 -19.93
C LEU A 190 10.63 19.74 -19.77
N ALA A 191 11.64 20.59 -20.00
CA ALA A 191 11.48 22.04 -19.88
C ALA A 191 10.70 22.66 -21.07
N ALA A 192 9.76 23.56 -20.74
CA ALA A 192 9.04 24.53 -21.60
C ALA A 192 8.21 24.03 -22.82
N ALA A 193 8.31 22.78 -23.24
CA ALA A 193 7.49 22.18 -24.31
C ALA A 193 6.42 21.18 -23.80
N ASP A 194 6.28 21.09 -22.49
CA ASP A 194 5.64 20.03 -21.72
C ASP A 194 4.25 19.63 -22.26
N ASN A 195 3.36 20.61 -22.41
CA ASN A 195 1.96 20.33 -22.80
C ASN A 195 1.81 19.92 -24.27
N ARG A 196 2.66 20.41 -25.18
CA ARG A 196 2.54 20.08 -26.62
C ARG A 196 3.06 18.68 -26.92
N VAL A 197 4.14 18.30 -26.26
CA VAL A 197 4.73 16.96 -26.41
C VAL A 197 3.79 15.91 -25.82
N MET A 198 3.25 16.16 -24.62
CA MET A 198 2.29 15.24 -24.01
C MET A 198 1.02 15.08 -24.85
N GLN A 199 0.44 16.16 -25.38
CA GLN A 199 -0.72 16.10 -26.28
C GLN A 199 -0.43 15.31 -27.57
N TYR A 200 0.76 15.48 -28.14
CA TYR A 200 1.16 14.74 -29.34
C TYR A 200 1.33 13.24 -29.06
N LEU A 201 2.00 12.90 -27.95
CA LEU A 201 2.19 11.51 -27.55
C LEU A 201 0.87 10.84 -27.17
N GLU A 202 -0.05 11.51 -26.49
CA GLU A 202 -1.36 10.95 -26.15
C GLU A 202 -2.11 10.49 -27.41
N GLY A 203 -2.08 11.29 -28.48
CA GLY A 203 -2.64 10.93 -29.77
C GLY A 203 -2.00 9.68 -30.37
N ILE A 204 -0.66 9.61 -30.38
CA ILE A 204 0.09 8.46 -30.90
C ILE A 204 -0.24 7.19 -30.10
N TYR A 205 -0.16 7.25 -28.78
CA TYR A 205 -0.39 6.08 -27.92
C TYR A 205 -1.81 5.54 -28.08
N ARG A 206 -2.81 6.41 -28.23
CA ARG A 206 -4.19 5.99 -28.50
C ARG A 206 -4.30 5.24 -29.84
N THR A 207 -3.71 5.78 -30.92
CA THR A 207 -3.74 5.13 -32.25
C THR A 207 -2.99 3.80 -32.25
N VAL A 208 -1.79 3.76 -31.66
CA VAL A 208 -0.98 2.53 -31.59
C VAL A 208 -1.69 1.45 -30.78
N SER A 209 -2.32 1.83 -29.66
CA SER A 209 -3.06 0.87 -28.81
C SER A 209 -4.25 0.28 -29.56
N GLN A 210 -5.01 1.09 -30.28
CA GLN A 210 -6.12 0.62 -31.13
C GLN A 210 -5.63 -0.33 -32.23
N GLN A 211 -4.56 0.03 -32.94
CA GLN A 211 -3.98 -0.82 -33.98
C GLN A 211 -3.39 -2.12 -33.43
N ALA A 212 -2.77 -2.10 -32.24
CA ALA A 212 -2.25 -3.28 -31.58
C ALA A 212 -3.37 -4.25 -31.21
N VAL A 213 -4.49 -3.76 -30.67
CA VAL A 213 -5.68 -4.57 -30.39
C VAL A 213 -6.26 -5.16 -31.68
N MET A 214 -6.40 -4.34 -32.73
CA MET A 214 -6.88 -4.84 -34.03
C MET A 214 -5.95 -5.91 -34.62
N SER A 215 -4.63 -5.72 -34.54
CA SER A 215 -3.64 -6.68 -35.03
C SER A 215 -3.65 -7.97 -34.21
N ALA A 216 -3.82 -7.87 -32.89
CA ALA A 216 -3.92 -9.02 -31.99
C ALA A 216 -5.17 -9.85 -32.29
N LEU A 217 -6.33 -9.20 -32.43
CA LEU A 217 -7.60 -9.87 -32.75
C LEU A 217 -7.66 -10.42 -34.18
N SER A 218 -6.90 -9.84 -35.11
CA SER A 218 -6.84 -10.32 -36.51
C SER A 218 -5.95 -11.55 -36.71
N ARG A 219 -5.15 -11.94 -35.71
CA ARG A 219 -4.23 -13.09 -35.78
C ARG A 219 -4.92 -14.43 -35.50
N ASP A 220 -6.20 -14.43 -35.14
CA ASP A 220 -7.00 -15.62 -34.83
C ASP A 220 -7.80 -16.15 -36.04
N ASN A 221 -7.42 -15.80 -37.29
CA ASN A 221 -7.97 -16.37 -38.54
C ASN A 221 -6.90 -17.06 -39.38
#